data_AF-M5F717-F1
#
_entry.id   AF-M5F717-F1
#
_cell.length_a   1.000
_cell.length_b   1.000
_cell.length_c   1.000
_cell.angle_alpha   90.00
_cell.angle_beta   90.00
_cell.angle_gamma   90.00
#
_symmetry.space_group_name_H-M   'P 1'
#
loop_
_entity.id
_entity.type
_entity.pdbx_description
1 polymer ?
#
loop_
_entity_poly.entity_id
_entity_poly.type
_entity_poly.pdbx_seq_one_letter_code
_entity_poly.pdbx_strand_id
1 'polypeptide(L)' 'MNEDQDRSRLGNGPNNLAVLRHMAINVMQKDPTKGSLRGKFKRAAWDDTYLAQLLALF' A
#
# COMPACT_ATOMS: atom_id res chain seq x y z
N MET A 1 10.03 19.30 1.71
CA MET A 1 11.34 19.79 1.20
C MET A 1 12.15 18.71 0.46
N ASN A 2 11.57 17.60 -0.01
CA ASN A 2 12.27 16.57 -0.83
C ASN A 2 11.52 16.22 -2.13
N GLU A 3 10.57 17.07 -2.57
CA GLU A 3 9.82 16.84 -3.82
C GLU A 3 10.75 16.81 -5.04
N ASP A 4 11.85 17.58 -5.03
CA ASP A 4 12.84 17.58 -6.12
C ASP A 4 13.56 16.24 -6.30
N GLN A 5 13.52 15.36 -5.28
CA GLN A 5 14.09 14.03 -5.36
C GLN A 5 13.07 12.98 -5.83
N ASP A 6 11.83 13.35 -6.14
CA ASP A 6 10.82 12.39 -6.59
C ASP A 6 11.26 11.72 -7.91
N ARG A 7 11.47 10.41 -7.84
CA ARG A 7 11.84 9.57 -8.99
C ARG A 7 10.65 8.76 -9.51
N SER A 8 9.42 9.06 -9.07
CA SER A 8 8.20 8.35 -9.48
C SER A 8 8.02 8.29 -11.00
N ARG A 9 8.56 9.26 -11.74
CA ARG A 9 8.45 9.40 -13.21
C ARG A 9 9.73 9.03 -13.97
N LEU A 10 10.81 8.66 -13.29
CA LEU A 10 12.12 8.41 -13.91
C LEU A 10 12.41 6.91 -14.04
N GLY A 11 12.92 6.49 -15.20
CA GLY A 11 13.35 5.11 -15.44
C GLY A 11 12.24 4.10 -15.13
N ASN A 12 12.55 3.15 -14.24
CA ASN A 12 11.60 2.11 -13.82
C ASN A 12 10.63 2.56 -12.71
N GLY A 13 10.69 3.82 -12.26
CA GLY A 13 9.83 4.37 -11.21
C GLY A 13 8.33 4.10 -11.43
N PRO A 14 7.76 4.41 -12.62
CA PRO A 14 6.35 4.18 -12.90
C PRO A 14 5.96 2.69 -12.80
N ASN A 15 6.77 1.80 -13.36
CA ASN A 15 6.53 0.36 -13.32
C ASN A 15 6.61 -0.19 -11.88
N ASN A 16 7.66 0.19 -11.15
CA ASN A 16 7.84 -0.25 -9.76
C ASN A 16 6.67 0.21 -8.88
N LEU A 17 6.21 1.46 -9.04
CA LEU A 17 5.04 1.98 -8.33
C LEU A 17 3.74 1.28 -8.73
N ALA A 18 3.59 0.89 -10.00
CA ALA A 18 2.44 0.10 -10.44
C ALA A 18 2.43 -1.28 -9.77
N VAL A 19 3.57 -1.98 -9.75
CA VAL A 19 3.72 -3.27 -9.05
C VAL A 19 3.42 -3.12 -7.55
N LEU A 20 3.99 -2.11 -6.90
CA LEU A 20 3.72 -1.82 -5.47
C LEU A 20 2.23 -1.58 -5.22
N ARG A 21 1.54 -0.83 -6.09
CA ARG A 21 0.09 -0.60 -5.97
C ARG A 21 -0.70 -1.89 -6.11
N HIS A 22 -0.36 -2.75 -7.08
CA HIS A 22 -1.03 -4.05 -7.24
C HIS A 22 -0.81 -4.96 -6.03
N MET A 23 0.41 -5.02 -5.52
CA MET A 23 0.75 -5.76 -4.31
C MET A 23 -0.06 -5.30 -3.10
N ALA A 24 -0.18 -3.99 -2.88
CA ALA A 24 -0.98 -3.42 -1.80
C ALA A 24 -2.48 -3.76 -1.92
N ILE A 25 -3.04 -3.70 -3.14
CA ILE A 25 -4.45 -4.06 -3.38
C ILE A 25 -4.68 -5.55 -3.12
N ASN A 26 -3.80 -6.42 -3.63
CA ASN A 26 -3.94 -7.87 -3.48
C ASN A 26 -3.94 -8.27 -2.00
N VAL A 27 -3.04 -7.69 -1.20
CA VAL A 27 -3.00 -7.93 0.24
C VAL A 27 -4.27 -7.44 0.94
N MET A 28 -4.79 -6.25 0.58
CA MET A 28 -6.05 -5.75 1.13
C MET A 28 -7.27 -6.62 0.78
N GLN A 29 -7.22 -7.32 -0.35
CA GLN A 29 -8.25 -8.27 -0.76
C GLN A 29 -8.15 -9.61 -0.02
N LYS A 30 -6.94 -10.02 0.39
CA LYS A 30 -6.72 -11.21 1.25
C LYS A 30 -7.19 -10.99 2.70
N ASP A 31 -7.21 -9.74 3.17
CA ASP A 31 -7.62 -9.41 4.54
C ASP A 31 -9.10 -9.78 4.80
N PRO A 32 -9.39 -10.67 5.78
CA PRO A 32 -10.74 -11.16 6.03
C PRO A 32 -11.66 -10.14 6.73
N THR A 33 -11.13 -9.00 7.20
CA THR A 33 -11.95 -8.01 7.91
C THR A 33 -12.98 -7.37 6.97
N LYS A 34 -14.17 -7.08 7.50
CA LYS A 34 -15.22 -6.39 6.73
C LYS A 34 -14.90 -4.91 6.61
N GLY A 35 -15.21 -4.33 5.46
CA GLY A 35 -15.06 -2.90 5.21
C GLY A 35 -14.69 -2.59 3.77
N SER A 36 -14.81 -1.32 3.38
CA SER A 36 -14.35 -0.87 2.07
C SER A 36 -12.82 -0.85 2.00
N LEU A 37 -12.24 -1.09 0.82
CA LEU A 37 -10.79 -0.98 0.60
C LEU A 37 -10.24 0.36 1.09
N ARG A 38 -10.95 1.46 0.80
CA ARG A 38 -10.55 2.80 1.26
C ARG A 38 -10.52 2.91 2.78
N GLY A 39 -11.48 2.29 3.47
CA GLY A 39 -11.50 2.24 4.93
C GLY A 39 -10.34 1.43 5.49
N LYS A 40 -10.04 0.27 4.90
CA LYS A 40 -8.88 -0.56 5.27
C LYS A 40 -7.56 0.16 5.08
N PHE A 41 -7.37 0.85 3.94
CA PHE A 41 -6.18 1.69 3.73
C PHE A 41 -6.04 2.79 4.77
N LYS A 42 -7.13 3.47 5.13
CA LYS A 42 -7.09 4.46 6.22
C LYS A 42 -6.71 3.82 7.54
N ARG A 43 -7.31 2.67 7.89
CA ARG A 43 -6.98 1.97 9.13
C ARG A 43 -5.50 1.60 9.19
N ALA A 44 -4.96 1.03 8.11
CA ALA A 44 -3.54 0.69 8.02
C ALA A 44 -2.60 1.91 8.12
N ALA A 45 -3.09 3.12 7.85
CA ALA A 45 -2.33 4.36 8.03
C ALA A 45 -2.32 4.88 9.49
N TRP A 46 -3.21 4.40 10.36
CA TRP A 46 -3.35 4.89 11.74
C TRP A 46 -3.13 3.81 12.81
N ASP A 47 -3.19 2.53 12.45
CA ASP A 47 -3.10 1.37 13.35
C ASP A 47 -1.95 0.48 12.90
N ASP A 48 -0.79 0.65 13.54
CA ASP A 48 0.43 -0.10 13.24
C ASP A 48 0.26 -1.62 13.49
N THR A 49 -0.62 -2.01 14.41
CA THR A 49 -0.90 -3.43 14.67
C THR A 49 -1.64 -4.04 13.50
N TYR A 50 -2.66 -3.33 13.00
CA TYR A 50 -3.38 -3.74 11.79
C TYR A 50 -2.47 -3.74 10.56
N LEU A 51 -1.58 -2.74 10.43
CA LEU A 51 -0.58 -2.70 9.38
C LEU A 51 0.34 -3.94 9.44
N ALA A 52 0.86 -4.29 10.62
CA ALA A 52 1.73 -5.46 10.78
C ALA A 52 1.03 -6.77 10.42
N GLN A 53 -0.24 -6.95 10.84
CA GLN A 53 -1.06 -8.11 10.45
C GLN A 53 -1.24 -8.18 8.94
N LEU A 54 -1.50 -7.03 8.29
CA LEU A 54 -1.67 -6.94 6.86
C LEU A 54 -0.37 -7.30 6.11
N LEU A 55 0.77 -6.79 6.57
CA LEU A 55 2.09 -7.11 5.98
C LEU A 55 2.45 -8.59 6.13
N ALA A 56 1.91 -9.30 7.12
CA ALA A 56 2.10 -10.75 7.27
C ALA A 56 1.31 -11.59 6.23
N LEU A 57 0.43 -10.97 5.43
CA LEU A 57 -0.36 -11.65 4.39
C LEU A 57 0.27 -11.64 2.99
N PHE A 58 1.43 -11.02 2.83
CA PHE A 58 2.20 -11.07 1.58
C PHE A 58 2.52 -12.52 1.21
#